data_AF-A0A0A6RZZ2-F1
#
_entry.id   AF-A0A0A6RZZ2-F1
#
_cell.length_a   1.000
_cell.length_b   1.000
_cell.length_c   1.000
_cell.angle_alpha   90.00
_cell.angle_beta   90.00
_cell.angle_gamma   90.00
#
_symmetry.space_group_name_H-M   'P 1'
#
loop_
_entity.id
_entity.type
_entity.pdbx_description
1 polymer ?
#
loop_
_entity_poly.entity_id
_entity_poly.type
_entity_poly.pdbx_seq_one_letter_code
_entity_poly.pdbx_strand_id
1 'polypeptide(L)'
;MNCWLIRPYPHNINRMPNFFEDNIIAIGWPGIGDLTACDKQSVQQRILDKYSEVKTASVNTIVQFKDEISIGDLVLVVPKKEDGSELAIGKVISAYLFNPEYDDYNIGYSHQRQVNWLEKKFARQKLPDDIQKTLSLRGTLKKLNEDKVDRLIKFLKSKGYEPYQSLGEVTMSIGMSMSSVEVNKPTGFRLEIKNYRGIEAVELNPNGVCLIVGPNGAGKTTLLKSITLLSNTFKKGFGLALNLEGGAKGFQNFKLKDAPTLLAIEIDNLRWEISPSINGSDAIYPLPERLKQNDRFLFKTQPSVSRFEYAEYVTDEATVALRRIYQSDKYHGQFDRLIQQLKKYRHYHDYQLMELRRSGSPTNSGTELEPYGLNAFAVLKEWKTSKNGFLCALLHLMAVCSVPDNGIVAIDEPENGLHPYGIKMLIEALRERAQERHLTILLTTHSGFILNEFKEEAHRVYVMDGEKQLSRLDTLEDPEWLKHFSLGDLYGKQFGIQGTDDRSLLFWR
;
A
#
# COMPACT_ATOMS: atom_id res chain seq x y z
N MET A 1 11.28 -1.55 -16.39
CA MET A 1 11.93 -0.22 -16.29
C MET A 1 12.23 0.23 -17.71
N ASN A 2 11.68 1.36 -18.14
CA ASN A 2 11.94 1.93 -19.45
C ASN A 2 13.08 2.96 -19.36
N CYS A 3 13.64 3.36 -20.51
CA CYS A 3 14.49 4.54 -20.61
C CYS A 3 13.91 5.52 -21.62
N TRP A 4 13.83 6.78 -21.22
CA TRP A 4 13.28 7.87 -22.02
C TRP A 4 14.36 8.89 -22.35
N LEU A 5 14.55 9.17 -23.63
CA LEU A 5 15.34 10.30 -24.09
C LEU A 5 14.48 11.56 -24.06
N ILE A 6 14.93 12.59 -23.37
CA ILE A 6 14.27 13.89 -23.33
C ILE A 6 15.20 15.02 -23.78
N ARG A 7 14.63 16.01 -24.47
CA ARG A 7 15.32 17.24 -24.87
C ARG A 7 14.98 18.36 -23.89
N PRO A 8 15.97 19.06 -23.29
CA PRO A 8 15.72 20.09 -22.29
C PRO A 8 15.34 21.44 -22.91
N TYR A 9 14.51 21.43 -23.96
CA TYR A 9 14.07 22.63 -24.66
C TYR A 9 12.56 22.90 -24.59
N PRO A 10 11.92 22.89 -23.40
CA PRO A 10 10.63 23.54 -23.26
C PRO A 10 10.70 24.95 -23.86
N HIS A 11 9.82 25.24 -24.80
CA HIS A 11 9.71 26.56 -25.41
C HIS A 11 10.98 27.01 -26.16
N ASN A 12 11.75 26.05 -26.69
CA ASN A 12 13.02 26.28 -27.39
C ASN A 12 14.12 26.92 -26.53
N ILE A 13 13.93 27.05 -25.21
CA ILE A 13 14.91 27.57 -24.28
C ILE A 13 15.64 26.40 -23.62
N ASN A 14 16.97 26.45 -23.54
CA ASN A 14 17.74 25.42 -22.83
C ASN A 14 17.47 25.51 -21.32
N ARG A 15 16.62 24.62 -20.81
CA ARG A 15 16.24 24.51 -19.39
C ARG A 15 17.07 23.47 -18.64
N MET A 16 18.17 22.98 -19.22
CA MET A 16 19.06 22.02 -18.56
C MET A 16 19.60 22.50 -17.20
N PRO A 17 19.95 23.80 -17.01
CA PRO A 17 20.29 24.32 -15.69
C PRO A 17 19.13 24.20 -14.69
N ASN A 18 17.92 24.58 -15.08
CA ASN A 18 16.72 24.48 -14.23
C ASN A 18 16.40 23.02 -13.87
N PHE A 19 16.56 22.09 -14.81
CA PHE A 19 16.37 20.66 -14.55
C PHE A 19 17.31 20.14 -13.46
N PHE A 20 18.53 20.67 -13.40
CA PHE A 20 19.52 20.28 -12.39
C PHE A 20 19.36 20.97 -11.05
N GLU A 21 18.94 22.23 -11.07
CA GLU A 21 18.68 23.03 -9.87
C GLU A 21 17.46 22.48 -9.13
N ASP A 22 16.35 22.30 -9.85
CA ASP A 22 15.08 21.88 -9.27
C ASP A 22 14.92 20.35 -9.20
N ASN A 23 15.90 19.59 -9.72
CA ASN A 23 15.86 18.13 -9.86
C ASN A 23 14.60 17.64 -10.60
N ILE A 24 14.32 18.23 -11.76
CA ILE A 24 13.14 17.93 -12.58
C ILE A 24 13.50 17.64 -14.04
N ILE A 25 12.54 17.07 -14.76
CA ILE A 25 12.43 17.16 -16.22
C ILE A 25 11.06 17.73 -16.57
N ALA A 26 10.97 18.40 -17.72
CA ALA A 26 9.73 19.03 -18.13
C ALA A 26 9.54 19.05 -19.66
N ILE A 27 8.30 19.25 -20.09
CA ILE A 27 7.93 19.56 -21.47
C ILE A 27 7.21 20.91 -21.53
N GLY A 28 7.33 21.61 -22.66
CA GLY A 28 6.82 22.99 -22.79
C GLY A 28 5.57 23.10 -23.63
N TRP A 29 4.44 23.32 -22.98
CA TRP A 29 3.12 23.59 -23.57
C TRP A 29 2.27 24.51 -22.66
N PRO A 30 2.73 25.72 -22.31
CA PRO A 30 2.06 26.59 -21.38
C PRO A 30 0.66 26.99 -21.86
N GLY A 31 -0.22 27.21 -20.90
CA GLY A 31 -1.56 27.69 -21.11
C GLY A 31 -2.55 26.62 -21.58
N ILE A 32 -2.16 25.34 -21.58
CA ILE A 32 -3.09 24.20 -21.74
C ILE A 32 -3.56 23.63 -20.38
N GLY A 33 -3.05 24.18 -19.27
CA GLY A 33 -3.48 23.86 -17.92
C GLY A 33 -3.19 22.42 -17.47
N ASP A 34 -3.70 22.06 -16.29
CA ASP A 34 -3.47 20.75 -15.71
C ASP A 34 -4.13 19.63 -16.52
N LEU A 35 -3.31 18.70 -17.02
CA LEU A 35 -3.74 17.56 -17.83
C LEU A 35 -4.03 16.30 -17.02
N THR A 36 -3.86 16.29 -15.69
CA THR A 36 -3.94 15.08 -14.84
C THR A 36 -5.18 14.22 -15.12
N ALA A 37 -6.36 14.84 -15.24
CA ALA A 37 -7.63 14.16 -15.51
C ALA A 37 -8.00 14.06 -17.01
N CYS A 38 -7.16 14.53 -17.93
CA CYS A 38 -7.47 14.58 -19.35
C CYS A 38 -7.11 13.28 -20.06
N ASP A 39 -8.02 12.76 -20.89
CA ASP A 39 -7.70 11.71 -21.85
C ASP A 39 -7.01 12.28 -23.10
N LYS A 40 -6.57 11.41 -24.01
CA LYS A 40 -5.85 11.82 -25.22
C LYS A 40 -6.63 12.80 -26.11
N GLN A 41 -7.96 12.61 -26.22
CA GLN A 41 -8.82 13.49 -27.01
C GLN A 41 -8.95 14.87 -26.36
N SER A 42 -9.12 14.92 -25.04
CA SER A 42 -9.17 16.17 -24.27
C SER A 42 -7.84 16.92 -24.32
N VAL A 43 -6.70 16.21 -24.22
CA VAL A 43 -5.37 16.81 -24.41
C VAL A 43 -5.25 17.41 -25.80
N GLN A 44 -5.67 16.69 -26.85
CA GLN A 44 -5.66 17.22 -28.21
C GLN A 44 -6.51 18.48 -28.35
N GLN A 45 -7.71 18.49 -27.77
CA GLN A 45 -8.61 19.65 -27.83
C GLN A 45 -8.00 20.87 -27.13
N ARG A 46 -7.44 20.72 -25.93
CA ARG A 46 -6.81 21.83 -25.21
C ARG A 46 -5.64 22.45 -25.95
N ILE A 47 -4.89 21.66 -26.71
CA ILE A 47 -3.81 22.19 -27.53
C ILE A 47 -4.39 22.94 -28.73
N LEU A 48 -5.42 22.42 -29.40
CA LEU A 48 -6.07 23.10 -30.53
C LEU A 48 -6.73 24.43 -30.13
N ASP A 49 -7.28 24.50 -28.91
CA ASP A 49 -7.89 25.73 -28.38
C ASP A 49 -6.84 26.85 -28.18
N LYS A 50 -5.57 26.48 -27.98
CA LYS A 50 -4.49 27.41 -27.64
C LYS A 50 -3.49 27.64 -28.78
N TYR A 51 -3.29 26.66 -29.67
CA TYR A 51 -2.28 26.67 -30.71
C TYR A 51 -2.93 26.38 -32.07
N SER A 52 -2.72 27.27 -33.04
CA SER A 52 -3.36 27.24 -34.36
C SER A 52 -2.89 26.11 -35.29
N GLU A 53 -1.72 25.50 -35.01
CA GLU A 53 -1.20 24.33 -35.75
C GLU A 53 -0.61 23.30 -34.79
N VAL A 54 -1.12 22.06 -34.83
CA VAL A 54 -0.63 20.98 -33.95
C VAL A 54 -0.40 19.70 -34.76
N LYS A 55 0.86 19.26 -34.81
CA LYS A 55 1.20 17.95 -35.36
C LYS A 55 0.75 16.85 -34.38
N THR A 56 0.20 15.74 -34.89
CA THR A 56 -0.18 14.56 -34.09
C THR A 56 0.95 14.03 -33.21
N ALA A 57 2.20 14.18 -33.67
CA ALA A 57 3.39 13.80 -32.91
C ALA A 57 3.54 14.59 -31.58
N SER A 58 3.05 15.82 -31.52
CA SER A 58 3.07 16.69 -30.34
C SER A 58 2.13 16.20 -29.25
N VAL A 59 0.90 15.82 -29.63
CA VAL A 59 -0.11 15.23 -28.73
C VAL A 59 0.43 13.93 -28.13
N ASN A 60 1.02 13.07 -28.96
CA ASN A 60 1.62 11.82 -28.49
C ASN A 60 2.77 12.06 -27.50
N THR A 61 3.60 13.09 -27.72
CA THR A 61 4.69 13.44 -26.80
C THR A 61 4.17 13.82 -25.42
N ILE A 62 3.10 14.63 -25.36
CA ILE A 62 2.48 15.06 -24.09
C ILE A 62 1.86 13.88 -23.38
N VAL A 63 1.09 13.06 -24.10
CA VAL A 63 0.45 11.86 -23.54
C VAL A 63 1.50 10.87 -23.04
N GLN A 64 2.59 10.66 -23.77
CA GLN A 64 3.70 9.82 -23.32
C GLN A 64 4.35 10.34 -22.05
N PHE A 65 4.63 11.64 -21.99
CA PHE A 65 5.20 12.26 -20.80
C PHE A 65 4.27 12.15 -19.58
N LYS A 66 2.97 12.36 -19.79
CA LYS A 66 1.94 12.35 -18.75
C LYS A 66 1.61 10.94 -18.26
N ASP A 67 1.33 10.01 -19.18
CA ASP A 67 0.71 8.72 -18.88
C ASP A 67 1.68 7.53 -18.96
N GLU A 68 2.72 7.60 -19.80
CA GLU A 68 3.60 6.44 -20.04
C GLU A 68 4.90 6.46 -19.22
N ILE A 69 5.46 7.63 -18.91
CA ILE A 69 6.63 7.72 -18.02
C ILE A 69 6.21 7.33 -16.60
N SER A 70 6.87 6.32 -16.04
CA SER A 70 6.56 5.81 -14.69
C SER A 70 7.66 6.12 -13.68
N ILE A 71 7.30 6.14 -12.39
CA ILE A 71 8.29 6.20 -11.31
C ILE A 71 9.25 5.02 -11.44
N GLY A 72 10.54 5.30 -11.33
CA GLY A 72 11.62 4.33 -11.50
C GLY A 72 12.16 4.20 -12.93
N ASP A 73 11.50 4.80 -13.95
CA ASP A 73 12.06 4.84 -15.30
C ASP A 73 13.33 5.70 -15.35
N LEU A 74 14.26 5.32 -16.23
CA LEU A 74 15.46 6.11 -16.51
C LEU A 74 15.14 7.22 -17.51
N VAL A 75 15.80 8.37 -17.34
CA VAL A 75 15.72 9.49 -18.25
C VAL A 75 17.11 9.91 -18.69
N LEU A 76 17.29 10.03 -19.99
CA LEU A 76 18.51 10.50 -20.63
C LEU A 76 18.24 11.87 -21.23
N VAL A 77 18.75 12.92 -20.61
CA VAL A 77 18.63 14.30 -21.09
C VAL A 77 19.74 14.56 -22.08
N VAL A 78 19.36 14.95 -23.30
CA VAL A 78 20.29 15.12 -24.41
C VAL A 78 20.14 16.53 -24.98
N PRO A 79 21.04 17.47 -24.67
CA PRO A 79 21.02 18.78 -25.31
C PRO A 79 21.33 18.68 -26.81
N LYS A 80 21.08 19.76 -27.55
CA LYS A 80 21.57 19.94 -28.91
C LYS A 80 23.10 20.06 -28.86
N LYS A 81 23.77 19.59 -29.92
CA LYS A 81 25.24 19.59 -30.00
C LYS A 81 25.85 21.00 -29.83
N GLU A 82 25.13 22.03 -30.25
CA GLU A 82 25.52 23.45 -30.17
C GLU A 82 25.53 24.00 -28.73
N ASP A 83 24.71 23.43 -27.84
CA ASP A 83 24.60 23.86 -26.43
C ASP A 83 25.41 22.98 -25.47
N GLY A 84 26.11 21.95 -26.00
CA GLY A 84 26.95 21.05 -25.22
C GLY A 84 26.96 19.61 -25.74
N SER A 85 28.02 18.88 -25.38
CA SER A 85 28.14 17.43 -25.68
C SER A 85 27.91 16.53 -24.45
N GLU A 86 27.72 17.15 -23.28
CA GLU A 86 27.45 16.48 -22.02
C GLU A 86 25.96 16.16 -21.91
N LEU A 87 25.67 14.93 -21.49
CA LEU A 87 24.35 14.39 -21.27
C LEU A 87 24.08 14.32 -19.77
N ALA A 88 22.82 14.14 -19.38
CA ALA A 88 22.50 13.75 -18.01
C ALA A 88 21.65 12.50 -17.97
N ILE A 89 21.86 11.70 -16.93
CA ILE A 89 21.12 10.47 -16.68
C ILE A 89 20.52 10.59 -15.29
N GLY A 90 19.22 10.35 -15.20
CA GLY A 90 18.50 10.34 -13.93
C GLY A 90 17.44 9.26 -13.88
N LYS A 91 16.84 9.10 -12.70
CA LYS A 91 15.74 8.18 -12.42
C LYS A 91 14.52 9.00 -12.01
N VAL A 92 13.38 8.77 -12.63
CA VAL A 92 12.12 9.45 -12.31
C VAL A 92 11.65 9.03 -10.93
N ILE A 93 11.35 9.99 -10.05
CA ILE A 93 10.94 9.73 -8.67
C ILE A 93 9.52 10.24 -8.35
N SER A 94 8.85 10.91 -9.30
CA SER A 94 7.45 11.36 -9.14
C SER A 94 6.55 10.92 -10.28
N ALA A 95 5.24 10.90 -10.00
CA ALA A 95 4.21 10.92 -11.03
C ALA A 95 4.28 12.25 -11.83
N TYR A 96 3.43 12.38 -12.86
CA TYR A 96 3.24 13.64 -13.57
C TYR A 96 2.80 14.73 -12.60
N LEU A 97 3.41 15.91 -12.72
CA LEU A 97 3.09 17.09 -11.94
C LEU A 97 2.78 18.24 -12.89
N PHE A 98 1.75 19.01 -12.55
CA PHE A 98 1.48 20.30 -13.18
C PHE A 98 1.81 21.41 -12.18
N ASN A 99 2.72 22.30 -12.55
CA ASN A 99 3.05 23.48 -11.76
C ASN A 99 2.48 24.74 -12.44
N PRO A 100 1.40 25.34 -11.90
CA PRO A 100 0.74 26.50 -12.51
C PRO A 100 1.64 27.75 -12.53
N GLU A 101 2.63 27.86 -11.66
CA GLU A 101 3.55 29.02 -11.62
C GLU A 101 4.45 29.11 -12.85
N TYR A 102 4.62 28.00 -13.57
CA TYR A 102 5.45 27.88 -14.77
C TYR A 102 4.61 27.76 -16.04
N ASP A 103 3.29 27.99 -15.95
CA ASP A 103 2.29 27.85 -17.03
C ASP A 103 2.08 29.14 -17.82
N ASP A 104 3.15 29.90 -18.02
CA ASP A 104 3.16 31.12 -18.81
C ASP A 104 4.10 30.99 -20.02
N TYR A 105 3.94 31.89 -20.99
CA TYR A 105 4.70 31.86 -22.25
C TYR A 105 6.18 32.26 -22.10
N ASN A 106 6.58 32.91 -21.02
CA ASN A 106 7.97 33.31 -20.78
C ASN A 106 8.77 32.20 -20.07
N ILE A 107 8.12 31.45 -19.17
CA ILE A 107 8.75 30.34 -18.42
C ILE A 107 8.52 29.02 -19.16
N GLY A 108 7.27 28.60 -19.33
CA GLY A 108 6.87 27.61 -20.34
C GLY A 108 7.26 26.16 -20.09
N TYR A 109 7.35 25.72 -18.83
CA TYR A 109 7.65 24.32 -18.46
C TYR A 109 6.82 23.78 -17.28
N SER A 110 5.53 24.13 -17.23
CA SER A 110 4.56 23.72 -16.22
C SER A 110 4.34 22.20 -16.10
N HIS A 111 4.62 21.41 -17.13
CA HIS A 111 4.45 19.95 -17.11
C HIS A 111 5.75 19.26 -16.71
N GLN A 112 5.81 18.75 -15.48
CA GLN A 112 7.05 18.37 -14.81
C GLN A 112 7.03 16.95 -14.22
N ARG A 113 8.22 16.41 -13.97
CA ARG A 113 8.47 15.23 -13.14
C ARG A 113 9.76 15.42 -12.36
N GLN A 114 9.79 14.99 -11.09
CA GLN A 114 11.01 14.98 -10.29
C GLN A 114 11.91 13.82 -10.70
N VAL A 115 13.22 14.08 -10.67
CA VAL A 115 14.27 13.18 -11.12
C VAL A 115 15.43 13.17 -10.12
N ASN A 116 15.81 11.99 -9.66
CA ASN A 116 17.08 11.80 -8.98
C ASN A 116 18.19 11.62 -10.02
N TRP A 117 19.18 12.52 -10.06
CA TRP A 117 20.25 12.48 -11.06
C TRP A 117 21.33 11.48 -10.66
N LEU A 118 21.58 10.51 -11.54
CA LEU A 118 22.69 9.56 -11.40
C LEU A 118 23.99 10.21 -11.86
N GLU A 119 23.93 10.99 -12.94
CA GLU A 119 25.05 11.78 -13.46
C GLU A 119 24.51 13.02 -14.17
N LYS A 120 25.01 14.21 -13.83
CA LYS A 120 24.59 15.49 -14.42
C LYS A 120 25.49 15.91 -15.59
N LYS A 121 26.70 15.33 -15.70
CA LYS A 121 27.68 15.62 -16.76
C LYS A 121 28.31 14.35 -17.30
N PHE A 122 27.65 13.77 -18.29
CA PHE A 122 28.02 12.51 -18.88
C PHE A 122 28.45 12.67 -20.34
N ALA A 123 29.74 12.47 -20.63
CA ALA A 123 30.28 12.65 -21.98
C ALA A 123 29.68 11.64 -22.98
N ARG A 124 29.14 12.15 -24.09
CA ARG A 124 28.48 11.33 -25.13
C ARG A 124 29.34 10.17 -25.64
N GLN A 125 30.65 10.38 -25.78
CA GLN A 125 31.61 9.39 -26.30
C GLN A 125 31.78 8.19 -25.37
N LYS A 126 31.36 8.31 -24.11
CA LYS A 126 31.41 7.21 -23.13
C LYS A 126 30.23 6.24 -23.29
N LEU A 127 29.19 6.57 -24.06
CA LEU A 127 28.09 5.64 -24.34
C LEU A 127 28.50 4.58 -25.37
N PRO A 128 27.89 3.39 -25.34
CA PRO A 128 27.94 2.45 -26.45
C PRO A 128 27.55 3.10 -27.80
N ASP A 129 28.25 2.75 -28.89
CA ASP A 129 28.12 3.38 -30.22
C ASP A 129 26.71 3.34 -30.81
N ASP A 130 25.97 2.26 -30.56
CA ASP A 130 24.58 2.08 -30.98
C ASP A 130 23.60 3.00 -30.23
N ILE A 131 23.88 3.28 -28.95
CA ILE A 131 23.15 4.28 -28.17
C ILE A 131 23.50 5.68 -28.68
N GLN A 132 24.78 5.97 -28.95
CA GLN A 132 25.21 7.27 -29.51
C GLN A 132 24.52 7.62 -30.83
N LYS A 133 24.31 6.63 -31.71
CA LYS A 133 23.56 6.75 -32.97
C LYS A 133 22.06 7.00 -32.76
N THR A 134 21.52 6.60 -31.61
CA THR A 134 20.12 6.84 -31.23
C THR A 134 19.90 8.27 -30.75
N LEU A 135 20.93 8.92 -30.19
CA LEU A 135 20.85 10.31 -29.69
C LEU A 135 20.74 11.38 -30.78
N SER A 136 20.97 11.03 -32.05
CA SER A 136 20.78 11.95 -33.19
C SER A 136 19.33 11.99 -33.70
N LEU A 137 18.43 11.19 -33.12
CA LEU A 137 17.02 11.17 -33.53
C LEU A 137 16.33 12.49 -33.12
N ARG A 138 15.50 13.02 -34.04
CA ARG A 138 14.70 14.24 -33.85
C ARG A 138 13.46 13.94 -33.01
N GLY A 139 13.08 14.87 -32.13
CA GLY A 139 11.91 14.77 -31.24
C GLY A 139 12.24 15.14 -29.79
N THR A 140 11.24 15.64 -29.06
CA THR A 140 11.36 16.11 -27.67
C THR A 140 11.44 14.97 -26.67
N LEU A 141 10.66 13.91 -26.86
CA LEU A 141 10.62 12.72 -26.03
C LEU A 141 10.69 11.47 -26.90
N LYS A 142 11.46 10.47 -26.47
CA LYS A 142 11.53 9.17 -27.17
C LYS A 142 11.84 8.03 -26.22
N LYS A 143 11.05 6.96 -26.28
CA LYS A 143 11.34 5.70 -25.59
C LYS A 143 12.46 4.94 -26.30
N LEU A 144 13.43 4.43 -25.53
CA LEU A 144 14.46 3.51 -26.03
C LEU A 144 13.91 2.08 -26.08
N ASN A 145 14.34 1.30 -27.07
CA ASN A 145 14.02 -0.13 -27.18
C ASN A 145 14.68 -0.94 -26.05
N GLU A 146 14.03 -2.02 -25.61
CA GLU A 146 14.46 -2.87 -24.49
C GLU A 146 15.94 -3.30 -24.57
N ASP A 147 16.39 -3.81 -25.72
CA ASP A 147 17.80 -4.21 -25.92
C ASP A 147 18.82 -3.08 -25.68
N LYS A 148 18.43 -1.82 -25.89
CA LYS A 148 19.28 -0.66 -25.66
C LYS A 148 19.23 -0.23 -24.20
N VAL A 149 18.09 -0.40 -23.54
CA VAL A 149 17.92 -0.15 -22.11
C VAL A 149 18.80 -1.11 -21.30
N ASP A 150 18.77 -2.40 -21.61
CA ASP A 150 19.59 -3.41 -20.91
C ASP A 150 21.09 -3.13 -21.05
N ARG A 151 21.53 -2.71 -22.24
CA ARG A 151 22.93 -2.33 -22.48
C ARG A 151 23.32 -1.06 -21.73
N LEU A 152 22.45 -0.05 -21.70
CA LEU A 152 22.68 1.16 -20.92
C LEU A 152 22.80 0.84 -19.43
N ILE A 153 21.92 -0.01 -18.90
CA ILE A 153 21.94 -0.46 -17.50
C ILE A 153 23.25 -1.21 -17.18
N LYS A 154 23.66 -2.16 -18.02
CA LYS A 154 24.93 -2.89 -17.85
C LYS A 154 26.13 -1.94 -17.85
N PHE A 155 26.12 -0.94 -18.73
CA PHE A 155 27.15 0.09 -18.79
C PHE A 155 27.15 0.97 -17.54
N LEU A 156 25.99 1.40 -17.05
CA LEU A 156 25.89 2.22 -15.83
C LEU A 156 26.44 1.46 -14.62
N LYS A 157 26.08 0.18 -14.48
CA LYS A 157 26.63 -0.71 -13.45
C LYS A 157 28.15 -0.82 -13.52
N SER A 158 28.74 -0.95 -14.72
CA SER A 158 30.20 -1.05 -14.88
C SER A 158 30.93 0.25 -14.55
N LYS A 159 30.23 1.39 -14.48
CA LYS A 159 30.75 2.67 -14.02
C LYS A 159 30.48 2.97 -12.54
N GLY A 160 29.92 2.00 -11.80
CA GLY A 160 29.59 2.14 -10.39
C GLY A 160 28.29 2.88 -10.11
N TYR A 161 27.49 3.18 -11.15
CA TYR A 161 26.14 3.69 -10.94
C TYR A 161 25.20 2.51 -10.73
N GLU A 162 24.40 2.55 -9.68
CA GLU A 162 23.39 1.54 -9.39
C GLU A 162 22.00 2.03 -9.86
N PRO A 163 21.59 1.77 -11.11
CA PRO A 163 20.24 2.14 -11.57
C PRO A 163 19.12 1.43 -10.77
N TYR A 164 19.48 0.37 -10.03
CA TYR A 164 18.58 -0.41 -9.17
C TYR A 164 18.55 0.04 -7.71
N GLN A 165 19.28 1.08 -7.31
CA GLN A 165 19.22 1.55 -5.92
C GLN A 165 17.77 1.83 -5.51
N SER A 166 17.35 1.18 -4.43
CA SER A 166 16.18 1.50 -3.66
C SER A 166 16.33 2.94 -3.13
N LEU A 167 15.23 3.65 -2.95
CA LEU A 167 15.21 5.05 -2.49
C LEU A 167 15.85 5.29 -1.10
N GLY A 168 16.42 4.26 -0.45
CA GLY A 168 16.93 4.31 0.92
C GLY A 168 18.41 4.65 1.13
N GLU A 169 19.27 4.61 0.10
CA GLU A 169 20.74 4.69 0.31
C GLU A 169 21.41 6.02 -0.04
N VAL A 170 20.72 6.99 -0.66
CA VAL A 170 21.34 8.27 -1.08
C VAL A 170 21.53 9.26 0.09
N THR A 171 20.99 8.96 1.27
CA THR A 171 20.93 9.91 2.41
C THR A 171 22.26 10.13 3.14
N MET A 172 23.35 9.40 2.81
CA MET A 172 24.58 9.39 3.64
C MET A 172 25.76 10.26 3.17
N SER A 173 25.70 11.03 2.07
CA SER A 173 26.91 11.70 1.55
C SER A 173 26.84 13.20 1.24
N ILE A 174 25.73 13.90 1.51
CA ILE A 174 25.70 15.37 1.37
C ILE A 174 25.47 16.01 2.73
N GLY A 175 26.57 16.45 3.35
CA GLY A 175 26.56 17.35 4.49
C GLY A 175 25.97 18.70 4.09
N MET A 176 24.66 18.83 4.26
CA MET A 176 23.98 20.11 4.42
C MET A 176 23.09 19.97 5.65
N SER A 177 23.19 20.94 6.56
CA SER A 177 22.39 21.03 7.78
C SER A 177 20.91 21.10 7.40
N MET A 178 20.27 19.94 7.39
CA MET A 178 18.84 19.81 7.25
C MET A 178 18.19 20.19 8.57
N SER A 179 17.43 21.29 8.55
CA SER A 179 16.29 21.45 9.43
C SER A 179 15.39 20.20 9.27
N SER A 180 15.52 19.27 10.21
CA SER A 180 14.63 18.14 10.49
C SER A 180 13.87 17.59 9.27
N VAL A 181 14.54 16.82 8.41
CA VAL A 181 13.87 15.92 7.47
C VAL A 181 13.20 14.81 8.26
N GLU A 182 11.91 14.58 7.99
CA GLU A 182 11.07 13.54 8.57
C GLU A 182 11.74 12.16 8.45
N VAL A 183 12.40 11.74 9.52
CA VAL A 183 12.83 10.36 9.76
C VAL A 183 11.57 9.50 9.93
N ASN A 184 11.42 8.46 9.11
CA ASN A 184 10.42 7.39 9.25
C ASN A 184 8.98 7.85 9.54
N LYS A 185 8.18 8.13 8.50
CA LYS A 185 6.73 8.02 8.67
C LYS A 185 6.40 6.56 9.00
N PRO A 186 5.82 6.24 10.17
CA PRO A 186 5.48 4.87 10.52
C PRO A 186 4.51 4.32 9.47
N THR A 187 4.79 3.13 8.93
CA THR A 187 3.83 2.38 8.09
C THR A 187 2.81 1.63 8.93
N GLY A 188 3.00 1.67 10.24
CA GLY A 188 2.10 1.10 11.23
C GLY A 188 0.84 1.92 11.46
N PHE A 189 -0.08 1.31 12.20
CA PHE A 189 -1.30 1.94 12.68
C PHE A 189 -1.49 1.61 14.15
N ARG A 190 -2.38 2.33 14.83
CA ARG A 190 -2.86 1.98 16.15
C ARG A 190 -4.31 1.56 16.04
N LEU A 191 -4.64 0.42 16.60
CA LEU A 191 -6.00 -0.12 16.65
C LEU A 191 -6.41 -0.26 18.10
N GLU A 192 -7.55 0.32 18.45
CA GLU A 192 -8.18 0.17 19.76
C GLU A 192 -9.56 -0.44 19.58
N ILE A 193 -9.82 -1.52 20.31
CA ILE A 193 -11.08 -2.25 20.31
C ILE A 193 -11.57 -2.30 21.73
N LYS A 194 -12.83 -1.95 21.96
CA LYS A 194 -13.53 -2.23 23.22
C LYS A 194 -14.89 -2.85 22.94
N ASN A 195 -15.24 -3.82 23.77
CA ASN A 195 -16.52 -4.49 23.78
C ASN A 195 -17.00 -4.99 22.40
N TYR A 196 -16.18 -5.79 21.71
CA TYR A 196 -16.52 -6.36 20.39
C TYR A 196 -16.37 -7.88 20.40
N ARG A 197 -17.47 -8.60 20.12
CA ARG A 197 -17.55 -10.06 20.26
C ARG A 197 -17.00 -10.53 21.61
N GLY A 198 -15.93 -11.30 21.62
CA GLY A 198 -15.31 -11.79 22.84
C GLY A 198 -14.41 -10.79 23.54
N ILE A 199 -13.97 -9.73 22.85
CA ILE A 199 -12.91 -8.82 23.30
C ILE A 199 -13.50 -7.75 24.22
N GLU A 200 -12.95 -7.62 25.42
CA GLU A 200 -13.27 -6.54 26.35
C GLU A 200 -12.52 -5.25 25.97
N ALA A 201 -11.19 -5.32 25.89
CA ALA A 201 -10.33 -4.23 25.45
C ALA A 201 -9.04 -4.78 24.84
N VAL A 202 -8.64 -4.27 23.68
CA VAL A 202 -7.35 -4.59 23.04
C VAL A 202 -6.79 -3.33 22.38
N GLU A 203 -5.48 -3.15 22.50
CA GLU A 203 -4.71 -2.18 21.73
C GLU A 203 -3.61 -2.89 20.92
N LEU A 204 -3.49 -2.57 19.63
CA LEU A 204 -2.50 -3.14 18.71
C LEU A 204 -1.80 -2.02 17.95
N ASN A 205 -0.46 -2.07 17.88
CA ASN A 205 0.38 -1.04 17.24
C ASN A 205 1.36 -1.68 16.22
N PRO A 206 0.88 -2.34 15.15
CA PRO A 206 1.74 -3.16 14.29
C PRO A 206 2.47 -2.29 13.27
N ASN A 207 3.64 -2.74 12.83
CA ASN A 207 4.44 -2.09 11.80
C ASN A 207 5.28 -3.16 11.06
N GLY A 208 5.24 -3.15 9.73
CA GLY A 208 5.90 -4.16 8.90
C GLY A 208 5.16 -5.48 8.97
N VAL A 209 5.90 -6.61 9.01
CA VAL A 209 5.28 -7.93 9.17
C VAL A 209 5.17 -8.24 10.67
N CYS A 210 3.96 -8.39 11.19
CA CYS A 210 3.71 -8.71 12.59
C CYS A 210 2.97 -10.04 12.72
N LEU A 211 3.26 -10.74 13.81
CA LEU A 211 2.69 -12.03 14.13
C LEU A 211 1.76 -11.93 15.34
N ILE A 212 0.59 -12.55 15.25
CA ILE A 212 -0.36 -12.67 16.35
C ILE A 212 -0.53 -14.16 16.67
N VAL A 213 -0.21 -14.54 17.90
CA VAL A 213 -0.21 -15.94 18.37
C VAL A 213 -1.08 -16.08 19.62
N GLY A 214 -1.51 -17.30 19.92
CA GLY A 214 -2.36 -17.59 21.09
C GLY A 214 -3.24 -18.81 20.87
N PRO A 215 -3.86 -19.38 21.90
CA PRO A 215 -4.63 -20.62 21.78
C PRO A 215 -5.89 -20.47 20.90
N ASN A 216 -6.51 -21.60 20.55
CA ASN A 216 -7.77 -21.59 19.78
C ASN A 216 -8.83 -20.86 20.59
N GLY A 217 -9.58 -19.96 19.94
CA GLY A 217 -10.60 -19.17 20.63
C GLY A 217 -10.08 -17.96 21.42
N ALA A 218 -8.76 -17.72 21.48
CA ALA A 218 -8.14 -16.54 22.10
C ALA A 218 -8.55 -15.20 21.47
N GLY A 219 -9.22 -15.21 20.32
CA GLY A 219 -9.74 -13.99 19.69
C GLY A 219 -8.91 -13.46 18.51
N LYS A 220 -7.85 -14.15 18.08
CA LYS A 220 -6.99 -13.76 16.96
C LYS A 220 -7.76 -13.39 15.67
N THR A 221 -8.61 -14.29 15.19
CA THR A 221 -9.48 -14.01 14.03
C THR A 221 -10.49 -12.90 14.32
N THR A 222 -10.92 -12.72 15.57
CA THR A 222 -11.81 -11.60 15.95
C THR A 222 -11.08 -10.27 15.86
N LEU A 223 -9.80 -10.22 16.25
CA LEU A 223 -8.93 -9.06 16.10
C LEU A 223 -8.81 -8.66 14.61
N LEU A 224 -8.55 -9.59 13.70
CA LEU A 224 -8.50 -9.30 12.25
C LEU A 224 -9.88 -8.88 11.68
N LYS A 225 -10.97 -9.50 12.16
CA LYS A 225 -12.34 -9.13 11.76
C LYS A 225 -12.74 -7.73 12.21
N SER A 226 -12.19 -7.22 13.31
CA SER A 226 -12.45 -5.83 13.74
C SER A 226 -11.98 -4.79 12.72
N ILE A 227 -10.81 -5.00 12.10
CA ILE A 227 -10.26 -4.13 11.04
C ILE A 227 -11.12 -4.27 9.78
N THR A 228 -11.59 -5.48 9.49
CA THR A 228 -12.50 -5.76 8.39
C THR A 228 -13.83 -5.02 8.56
N LEU A 229 -14.38 -5.04 9.77
CA LEU A 229 -15.60 -4.31 10.14
C LEU A 229 -15.40 -2.80 9.99
N LEU A 230 -14.29 -2.23 10.48
CA LEU A 230 -13.94 -0.81 10.28
C LEU A 230 -13.87 -0.44 8.80
N SER A 231 -13.11 -1.21 8.01
CA SER A 231 -12.94 -1.00 6.57
C SER A 231 -14.27 -1.07 5.83
N ASN A 232 -15.08 -2.10 6.09
CA ASN A 232 -16.39 -2.25 5.45
C ASN A 232 -17.38 -1.19 5.91
N THR A 233 -17.32 -0.74 7.17
CA THR A 233 -18.15 0.36 7.68
C THR A 233 -17.86 1.64 6.91
N PHE A 234 -16.58 1.95 6.68
CA PHE A 234 -16.20 3.08 5.82
C PHE A 234 -16.66 2.88 4.36
N LYS A 235 -16.40 1.72 3.76
CA LYS A 235 -16.68 1.46 2.33
C LYS A 235 -18.17 1.37 2.00
N LYS A 236 -18.97 0.79 2.90
CA LYS A 236 -20.31 0.27 2.62
C LYS A 236 -21.38 0.70 3.63
N GLY A 237 -20.99 1.29 4.77
CA GLY A 237 -21.90 1.58 5.89
C GLY A 237 -21.94 0.45 6.93
N PHE A 238 -22.26 0.79 8.18
CA PHE A 238 -22.17 -0.16 9.30
C PHE A 238 -23.16 -1.31 9.19
N GLY A 239 -24.40 -1.07 8.77
CA GLY A 239 -25.42 -2.12 8.64
C GLY A 239 -25.03 -3.24 7.67
N LEU A 240 -24.47 -2.89 6.50
CA LEU A 240 -23.98 -3.89 5.55
C LEU A 240 -22.70 -4.57 6.07
N ALA A 241 -21.81 -3.81 6.71
CA ALA A 241 -20.61 -4.36 7.32
C ALA A 241 -20.93 -5.38 8.44
N LEU A 242 -21.92 -5.06 9.29
CA LEU A 242 -22.45 -5.93 10.33
C LEU A 242 -22.94 -7.26 9.75
N ASN A 243 -23.74 -7.22 8.69
CA ASN A 243 -24.27 -8.41 8.03
C ASN A 243 -23.17 -9.29 7.42
N LEU A 244 -22.16 -8.68 6.80
CA LEU A 244 -20.99 -9.41 6.27
C LEU A 244 -20.16 -10.08 7.38
N GLU A 245 -20.16 -9.54 8.59
CA GLU A 245 -19.41 -10.04 9.74
C GLU A 245 -20.22 -10.93 10.69
N GLY A 246 -21.32 -11.53 10.20
CA GLY A 246 -22.12 -12.51 10.97
C GLY A 246 -23.31 -11.90 11.72
N GLY A 247 -23.71 -10.68 11.38
CA GLY A 247 -24.90 -10.01 11.92
C GLY A 247 -24.78 -9.64 13.41
N ALA A 248 -25.92 -9.30 14.03
CA ALA A 248 -26.00 -8.89 15.43
C ALA A 248 -25.31 -9.85 16.42
N LYS A 249 -25.53 -11.16 16.27
CA LYS A 249 -24.90 -12.18 17.12
C LYS A 249 -23.38 -12.20 16.95
N GLY A 250 -22.91 -11.98 15.72
CA GLY A 250 -21.49 -11.85 15.39
C GLY A 250 -20.88 -10.51 15.78
N PHE A 251 -21.62 -9.60 16.40
CA PHE A 251 -21.12 -8.30 16.85
C PHE A 251 -21.12 -8.19 18.38
N GLN A 252 -22.17 -8.70 19.03
CA GLN A 252 -22.38 -8.59 20.46
C GLN A 252 -21.30 -9.26 21.30
N ASN A 253 -20.91 -8.59 22.38
CA ASN A 253 -20.26 -9.22 23.50
C ASN A 253 -21.29 -9.73 24.51
N PHE A 254 -21.36 -11.05 24.65
CA PHE A 254 -22.33 -11.67 25.55
C PHE A 254 -22.02 -11.47 27.04
N LYS A 255 -20.77 -11.12 27.39
CA LYS A 255 -20.37 -10.79 28.78
C LYS A 255 -20.66 -9.34 29.15
N LEU A 256 -20.58 -8.42 28.20
CA LEU A 256 -20.65 -6.97 28.42
C LEU A 256 -21.75 -6.34 27.55
N LYS A 257 -23.00 -6.81 27.73
CA LYS A 257 -24.13 -6.44 26.86
C LYS A 257 -24.48 -4.95 26.92
N ASP A 258 -24.31 -4.33 28.07
CA ASP A 258 -24.71 -2.93 28.32
C ASP A 258 -23.57 -1.92 28.09
N ALA A 259 -22.35 -2.39 27.87
CA ALA A 259 -21.20 -1.52 27.60
C ALA A 259 -21.21 -1.07 26.12
N PRO A 260 -20.77 0.17 25.82
CA PRO A 260 -20.66 0.60 24.44
C PRO A 260 -19.50 -0.10 23.72
N THR A 261 -19.72 -0.55 22.48
CA THR A 261 -18.65 -0.99 21.58
C THR A 261 -17.86 0.23 21.10
N LEU A 262 -16.54 0.13 21.06
CA LEU A 262 -15.64 1.13 20.46
C LEU A 262 -14.70 0.43 19.49
N LEU A 263 -14.58 0.97 18.29
CA LEU A 263 -13.55 0.57 17.33
C LEU A 263 -12.86 1.85 16.87
N ALA A 264 -11.55 1.93 17.05
CA ALA A 264 -10.77 3.08 16.63
C ALA A 264 -9.52 2.64 15.88
N ILE A 265 -9.21 3.35 14.80
CA ILE A 265 -7.96 3.20 14.05
C ILE A 265 -7.29 4.56 13.94
N GLU A 266 -6.00 4.59 14.24
CA GLU A 266 -5.16 5.77 14.20
C GLU A 266 -3.97 5.52 13.27
N ILE A 267 -3.78 6.43 12.33
CA ILE A 267 -2.74 6.35 11.31
C ILE A 267 -2.08 7.72 11.25
N ASP A 268 -0.76 7.74 11.45
CA ASP A 268 0.00 8.95 11.74
C ASP A 268 -0.57 9.68 12.97
N ASN A 269 -1.23 10.81 12.75
CA ASN A 269 -1.87 11.59 13.79
C ASN A 269 -3.39 11.68 13.62
N LEU A 270 -3.96 10.93 12.67
CA LEU A 270 -5.39 10.91 12.39
C LEU A 270 -6.02 9.70 13.04
N ARG A 271 -6.93 9.94 13.99
CA ARG A 271 -7.63 8.91 14.74
C ARG A 271 -9.11 8.93 14.41
N TRP A 272 -9.60 7.85 13.81
CA TRP A 272 -11.00 7.63 13.49
C TRP A 272 -11.60 6.64 14.47
N GLU A 273 -12.66 7.05 15.17
CA GLU A 273 -13.34 6.27 16.20
C GLU A 273 -14.82 6.11 15.81
N ILE A 274 -15.34 4.89 15.94
CA ILE A 274 -16.78 4.59 15.83
C ILE A 274 -17.26 3.88 17.09
N SER A 275 -18.48 4.20 17.54
CA SER A 275 -19.16 3.51 18.63
C SER A 275 -20.51 2.94 18.18
N PRO A 276 -20.50 1.92 17.30
CA PRO A 276 -21.72 1.33 16.76
C PRO A 276 -22.62 0.73 17.84
N SER A 277 -23.92 0.72 17.57
CA SER A 277 -24.92 0.07 18.41
C SER A 277 -25.96 -0.61 17.52
N ILE A 278 -26.64 -1.62 18.07
CA ILE A 278 -27.64 -2.40 17.35
C ILE A 278 -28.93 -2.52 18.16
N ASN A 279 -30.07 -2.60 17.48
CA ASN A 279 -31.37 -2.92 18.06
C ASN A 279 -31.91 -4.18 17.38
N GLY A 280 -31.95 -5.30 18.12
CA GLY A 280 -32.24 -6.60 17.51
C GLY A 280 -31.19 -6.98 16.47
N SER A 281 -31.59 -7.13 15.21
CA SER A 281 -30.70 -7.38 14.06
C SER A 281 -30.14 -6.11 13.42
N ASP A 282 -30.69 -4.95 13.75
CA ASP A 282 -30.55 -3.75 12.92
C ASP A 282 -29.53 -2.79 13.51
N ALA A 283 -28.77 -2.14 12.63
CA ALA A 283 -27.85 -1.07 12.99
C ALA A 283 -28.61 0.20 13.41
N ILE A 284 -28.18 0.82 14.52
CA ILE A 284 -28.73 2.11 14.97
C ILE A 284 -27.96 3.25 14.31
N TYR A 285 -28.68 4.21 13.75
CA TYR A 285 -28.16 5.44 13.16
C TYR A 285 -28.76 6.69 13.83
N PRO A 286 -28.10 7.87 13.76
CA PRO A 286 -26.75 8.07 13.24
C PRO A 286 -25.70 7.40 14.15
N LEU A 287 -24.69 6.79 13.52
CA LEU A 287 -23.61 6.10 14.23
C LEU A 287 -22.74 7.14 14.95
N PRO A 288 -22.45 7.00 16.26
CA PRO A 288 -21.51 7.86 16.96
C PRO A 288 -20.09 7.68 16.41
N GLU A 289 -19.51 8.75 15.90
CA GLU A 289 -18.28 8.76 15.13
C GLU A 289 -17.47 10.00 15.48
N ARG A 290 -16.15 9.86 15.56
CA ARG A 290 -15.22 10.96 15.86
C ARG A 290 -14.00 10.84 14.95
N LEU A 291 -13.54 11.96 14.43
CA LEU A 291 -12.22 12.07 13.81
C LEU A 291 -11.41 13.10 14.56
N LYS A 292 -10.19 12.73 14.98
CA LYS A 292 -9.25 13.61 15.65
C LYS A 292 -7.95 13.72 14.85
N GLN A 293 -7.31 14.88 14.95
CA GLN A 293 -5.93 15.09 14.52
C GLN A 293 -5.14 15.74 15.65
N ASN A 294 -4.05 15.11 16.12
CA ASN A 294 -3.27 15.62 17.27
C ASN A 294 -4.16 16.01 18.47
N ASP A 295 -5.07 15.12 18.88
CA ASP A 295 -6.08 15.33 19.94
C ASP A 295 -7.16 16.41 19.71
N ARG A 296 -7.10 17.15 18.60
CA ARG A 296 -8.16 18.09 18.19
C ARG A 296 -9.24 17.37 17.41
N PHE A 297 -10.51 17.54 17.79
CA PHE A 297 -11.63 17.04 17.00
C PHE A 297 -11.73 17.79 15.67
N LEU A 298 -11.72 17.03 14.58
CA LEU A 298 -12.03 17.49 13.23
C LEU A 298 -13.54 17.41 12.98
N PHE A 299 -14.19 16.36 13.46
CA PHE A 299 -15.65 16.29 13.59
C PHE A 299 -16.07 15.26 14.65
N LYS A 300 -17.33 15.36 15.10
CA LYS A 300 -18.01 14.39 15.97
C LYS A 300 -19.49 14.30 15.63
N THR A 301 -20.04 13.10 15.56
CA THR A 301 -21.49 12.84 15.49
C THR A 301 -22.02 12.41 16.86
N GLN A 302 -23.31 12.66 17.13
CA GLN A 302 -23.99 12.20 18.34
C GLN A 302 -25.25 11.41 17.96
N PRO A 303 -25.60 10.34 18.69
CA PRO A 303 -26.89 9.69 18.53
C PRO A 303 -27.98 10.70 18.87
N SER A 304 -28.97 10.87 17.98
CA SER A 304 -30.03 11.91 17.97
C SER A 304 -29.78 13.18 17.16
N VAL A 305 -28.58 13.40 16.62
CA VAL A 305 -28.28 14.56 15.77
C VAL A 305 -27.78 14.06 14.41
N SER A 306 -28.65 14.07 13.40
CA SER A 306 -28.29 13.76 12.00
C SER A 306 -27.30 14.78 11.40
N ARG A 307 -26.98 15.84 12.15
CA ARG A 307 -26.12 16.96 11.77
C ARG A 307 -24.77 16.87 12.48
N PHE A 308 -23.69 17.00 11.73
CA PHE A 308 -22.35 17.21 12.27
C PHE A 308 -21.74 18.46 11.64
N GLU A 309 -20.93 19.19 12.39
CA GLU A 309 -20.24 20.38 11.88
C GLU A 309 -18.97 19.96 11.14
N TYR A 310 -19.04 19.98 9.81
CA TYR A 310 -17.88 20.04 8.92
C TYR A 310 -18.24 20.90 7.71
N ALA A 311 -17.96 22.20 7.78
CA ALA A 311 -18.15 23.20 6.72
C ALA A 311 -19.55 23.34 6.05
N GLU A 312 -20.53 22.47 6.29
CA GLU A 312 -21.99 22.61 6.10
C GLU A 312 -22.73 21.28 6.40
N TYR A 313 -24.07 21.36 6.51
CA TYR A 313 -24.97 20.28 6.92
C TYR A 313 -25.12 19.17 5.86
N VAL A 314 -24.95 17.89 6.26
CA VAL A 314 -25.20 16.72 5.41
C VAL A 314 -26.27 15.82 6.05
N THR A 315 -27.31 15.44 5.29
CA THR A 315 -28.56 14.82 5.81
C THR A 315 -28.72 13.31 5.54
N ASP A 316 -27.73 12.62 4.97
CA ASP A 316 -27.85 11.17 4.69
C ASP A 316 -27.44 10.32 5.92
N GLU A 317 -28.38 9.57 6.51
CA GLU A 317 -28.22 8.88 7.80
C GLU A 317 -27.59 7.49 7.71
N ALA A 318 -27.48 6.88 6.52
CA ALA A 318 -27.06 5.48 6.37
C ALA A 318 -25.54 5.27 6.24
N THR A 319 -24.76 6.34 6.09
CA THR A 319 -23.30 6.27 5.89
C THR A 319 -22.53 7.05 6.95
N VAL A 320 -21.31 6.58 7.26
CA VAL A 320 -20.42 7.26 8.23
C VAL A 320 -20.02 8.65 7.74
N ALA A 321 -19.91 9.62 8.65
CA ALA A 321 -19.49 10.99 8.41
C ALA A 321 -18.15 11.08 7.67
N LEU A 322 -17.14 10.26 8.00
CA LEU A 322 -15.86 10.26 7.28
C LEU A 322 -16.03 9.98 5.78
N ARG A 323 -16.93 9.04 5.43
CA ARG A 323 -17.26 8.73 4.03
C ARG A 323 -17.99 9.89 3.36
N ARG A 324 -18.95 10.50 4.07
CA ARG A 324 -19.70 11.66 3.57
C ARG A 324 -18.78 12.85 3.29
N ILE A 325 -17.84 13.13 4.20
CA ILE A 325 -16.80 14.16 4.00
C ILE A 325 -15.98 13.85 2.76
N TYR A 326 -15.46 12.63 2.63
CA TYR A 326 -14.68 12.21 1.47
C TYR A 326 -15.42 12.35 0.12
N GLN A 327 -16.74 12.18 0.12
CA GLN A 327 -17.58 12.30 -1.08
C GLN A 327 -18.04 13.75 -1.35
N SER A 328 -17.71 14.70 -0.48
CA SER A 328 -18.10 16.10 -0.63
C SER A 328 -17.10 16.89 -1.47
N ASP A 329 -17.59 17.91 -2.20
CA ASP A 329 -16.75 18.82 -2.99
C ASP A 329 -15.75 19.65 -2.16
N LYS A 330 -15.94 19.67 -0.82
CA LYS A 330 -15.08 20.38 0.14
C LYS A 330 -13.92 19.50 0.66
N TYR A 331 -13.82 18.24 0.21
CA TYR A 331 -12.68 17.39 0.52
C TYR A 331 -11.47 17.75 -0.33
N HIS A 332 -10.38 18.15 0.31
CA HIS A 332 -9.15 18.56 -0.36
C HIS A 332 -7.96 17.68 0.02
N GLY A 333 -8.20 16.38 0.25
CA GLY A 333 -7.15 15.39 0.49
C GLY A 333 -6.63 15.31 1.93
N GLN A 334 -7.24 16.03 2.88
CA GLN A 334 -6.71 16.15 4.24
C GLN A 334 -6.60 14.81 5.00
N PHE A 335 -7.36 13.78 4.59
CA PHE A 335 -7.40 12.46 5.24
C PHE A 335 -7.03 11.33 4.28
N ASP A 336 -6.33 11.64 3.18
CA ASP A 336 -6.13 10.71 2.08
C ASP A 336 -5.43 9.44 2.54
N ARG A 337 -4.41 9.54 3.39
CA ARG A 337 -3.71 8.34 3.85
C ARG A 337 -4.63 7.40 4.62
N LEU A 338 -5.36 7.90 5.61
CA LEU A 338 -6.32 7.11 6.40
C LEU A 338 -7.40 6.49 5.51
N ILE A 339 -8.02 7.29 4.64
CA ILE A 339 -9.08 6.83 3.73
C ILE A 339 -8.54 5.78 2.76
N GLN A 340 -7.34 5.99 2.22
CA GLN A 340 -6.69 5.03 1.34
C GLN A 340 -6.41 3.73 2.10
N GLN A 341 -5.93 3.77 3.34
CA GLN A 341 -5.75 2.54 4.14
C GLN A 341 -7.07 1.80 4.35
N LEU A 342 -8.13 2.51 4.74
CA LEU A 342 -9.45 1.91 4.91
C LEU A 342 -9.98 1.30 3.60
N LYS A 343 -9.80 1.97 2.45
CA LYS A 343 -10.19 1.46 1.12
C LYS A 343 -9.34 0.27 0.68
N LYS A 344 -8.05 0.30 0.99
CA LYS A 344 -7.06 -0.67 0.52
C LYS A 344 -6.96 -1.91 1.40
N TYR A 345 -7.42 -1.87 2.65
CA TYR A 345 -7.43 -3.04 3.53
C TYR A 345 -8.09 -4.24 2.86
N ARG A 346 -7.41 -5.40 2.95
CA ARG A 346 -7.87 -6.71 2.50
C ARG A 346 -7.64 -7.72 3.61
N HIS A 347 -8.69 -8.47 3.94
CA HIS A 347 -8.63 -9.59 4.86
C HIS A 347 -8.97 -10.85 4.08
N TYR A 348 -8.02 -11.78 3.99
CA TYR A 348 -8.20 -13.04 3.27
C TYR A 348 -8.45 -14.14 4.30
N HIS A 349 -9.65 -14.71 4.25
CA HIS A 349 -10.09 -15.84 5.06
C HIS A 349 -11.08 -16.68 4.21
N ASP A 350 -11.11 -18.00 4.42
CA ASP A 350 -12.13 -18.93 3.89
C ASP A 350 -12.58 -18.66 2.43
N TYR A 351 -11.67 -18.75 1.45
CA TYR A 351 -11.95 -18.48 0.03
C TYR A 351 -13.27 -19.14 -0.46
N GLN A 352 -14.31 -18.31 -0.68
CA GLN A 352 -15.66 -18.72 -1.11
C GLN A 352 -15.70 -19.10 -2.60
N LEU A 353 -15.01 -20.18 -2.97
CA LEU A 353 -15.03 -20.72 -4.33
C LEU A 353 -16.40 -21.27 -4.75
N MET A 354 -17.36 -21.34 -3.82
CA MET A 354 -18.72 -21.82 -4.06
C MET A 354 -19.54 -20.84 -4.91
N GLU A 355 -19.26 -19.52 -4.87
CA GLU A 355 -19.94 -18.52 -5.71
C GLU A 355 -19.30 -18.39 -7.11
N LEU A 356 -18.00 -18.65 -7.24
CA LEU A 356 -17.29 -18.77 -8.54
C LEU A 356 -17.86 -19.90 -9.43
N ARG A 357 -18.63 -20.83 -8.82
CA ARG A 357 -19.37 -21.91 -9.48
C ARG A 357 -20.50 -21.44 -10.40
N ARG A 358 -21.07 -20.24 -10.19
CA ARG A 358 -22.33 -19.81 -10.85
C ARG A 358 -22.19 -19.49 -12.35
N SER A 359 -20.98 -19.25 -12.85
CA SER A 359 -20.73 -18.85 -14.25
C SER A 359 -20.15 -19.97 -15.13
N GLY A 360 -19.70 -21.07 -14.54
CA GLY A 360 -19.35 -22.33 -15.22
C GLY A 360 -18.02 -22.37 -16.02
N SER A 361 -17.53 -23.60 -16.18
CA SER A 361 -16.63 -24.09 -17.23
C SER A 361 -17.35 -25.30 -17.86
N PRO A 362 -17.29 -25.54 -19.18
CA PRO A 362 -18.10 -26.58 -19.83
C PRO A 362 -17.66 -28.02 -19.55
N THR A 363 -16.57 -28.25 -18.81
CA THR A 363 -16.00 -29.59 -18.56
C THR A 363 -15.86 -29.88 -17.06
N ASN A 364 -16.20 -31.12 -16.67
CA ASN A 364 -16.42 -31.54 -15.27
C ASN A 364 -15.24 -32.30 -14.59
N SER A 365 -14.08 -32.48 -15.25
CA SER A 365 -12.92 -33.22 -14.68
C SER A 365 -11.61 -33.02 -15.46
N GLY A 366 -10.47 -33.09 -14.77
CA GLY A 366 -9.12 -33.10 -15.37
C GLY A 366 -8.00 -32.70 -14.40
N THR A 367 -6.93 -33.50 -14.34
CA THR A 367 -5.74 -33.30 -13.48
C THR A 367 -4.66 -32.40 -14.10
N GLU A 368 -4.73 -32.13 -15.40
CA GLU A 368 -3.75 -31.39 -16.17
C GLU A 368 -4.40 -30.27 -16.98
N LEU A 369 -3.73 -29.11 -17.07
CA LEU A 369 -4.23 -27.96 -17.82
C LEU A 369 -4.22 -28.26 -19.32
N GLU A 370 -5.39 -28.22 -19.95
CA GLU A 370 -5.50 -28.33 -21.40
C GLU A 370 -4.76 -27.19 -22.10
N PRO A 371 -4.26 -27.38 -23.33
CA PRO A 371 -3.44 -26.39 -24.05
C PRO A 371 -4.10 -25.01 -24.23
N TYR A 372 -5.43 -24.93 -24.18
CA TYR A 372 -6.21 -23.70 -24.29
C TYR A 372 -6.80 -23.22 -22.95
N GLY A 373 -6.48 -23.89 -21.84
CA GLY A 373 -6.90 -23.52 -20.49
C GLY A 373 -8.39 -23.70 -20.18
N LEU A 374 -9.14 -24.43 -21.02
CA LEU A 374 -10.60 -24.57 -20.91
C LEU A 374 -11.06 -25.40 -19.69
N ASN A 375 -10.17 -26.25 -19.17
CA ASN A 375 -10.38 -27.05 -17.98
C ASN A 375 -9.67 -26.48 -16.73
N ALA A 376 -9.14 -25.25 -16.78
CA ALA A 376 -8.39 -24.64 -15.67
C ALA A 376 -9.16 -24.71 -14.34
N PHE A 377 -10.47 -24.54 -14.37
CA PHE A 377 -11.33 -24.63 -13.19
C PHE A 377 -11.47 -26.06 -12.64
N ALA A 378 -11.44 -27.09 -13.49
CA ALA A 378 -11.46 -28.50 -13.06
C ALA A 378 -10.11 -28.90 -12.42
N VAL A 379 -9.00 -28.45 -13.01
CA VAL A 379 -7.65 -28.65 -12.48
C VAL A 379 -7.48 -27.96 -11.13
N LEU A 380 -7.90 -26.69 -11.01
CA LEU A 380 -7.87 -25.95 -9.73
C LEU A 380 -8.77 -26.58 -8.67
N LYS A 381 -9.88 -27.22 -9.07
CA LYS A 381 -10.80 -27.93 -8.17
C LYS A 381 -10.16 -29.19 -7.61
N GLU A 382 -9.52 -30.01 -8.43
CA GLU A 382 -8.78 -31.20 -7.98
C GLU A 382 -7.55 -30.81 -7.14
N TRP A 383 -6.89 -29.69 -7.48
CA TRP A 383 -5.77 -29.13 -6.73
C TRP A 383 -6.15 -28.51 -5.38
N LYS A 384 -7.40 -28.05 -5.17
CA LYS A 384 -7.86 -27.60 -3.84
C LYS A 384 -8.18 -28.76 -2.89
N THR A 385 -8.62 -29.89 -3.44
CA THR A 385 -8.87 -31.10 -2.65
C THR A 385 -7.58 -31.80 -2.21
N SER A 386 -6.45 -31.56 -2.89
CA SER A 386 -5.13 -31.90 -2.38
C SER A 386 -4.64 -30.79 -1.44
N LYS A 387 -4.19 -31.14 -0.24
CA LYS A 387 -3.60 -30.20 0.74
C LYS A 387 -2.27 -29.64 0.22
N ASN A 388 -2.29 -28.81 -0.81
CA ASN A 388 -1.08 -28.29 -1.44
C ASN A 388 -0.76 -26.90 -0.88
N GLY A 389 -0.02 -26.83 0.22
CA GLY A 389 0.34 -25.56 0.87
C GLY A 389 1.05 -24.58 -0.07
N PHE A 390 1.67 -25.07 -1.14
CA PHE A 390 2.25 -24.23 -2.19
C PHE A 390 1.21 -23.33 -2.88
N LEU A 391 0.01 -23.86 -3.17
CA LEU A 391 -1.07 -23.07 -3.76
C LEU A 391 -1.58 -21.99 -2.78
N CYS A 392 -1.74 -22.35 -1.50
CA CYS A 392 -2.10 -21.38 -0.46
C CYS A 392 -1.04 -20.28 -0.34
N ALA A 393 0.25 -20.62 -0.33
CA ALA A 393 1.34 -19.66 -0.32
C ALA A 393 1.29 -18.72 -1.55
N LEU A 394 1.07 -19.25 -2.75
CA LEU A 394 0.92 -18.44 -3.95
C LEU A 394 -0.28 -17.48 -3.85
N LEU A 395 -1.41 -17.93 -3.31
CA LEU A 395 -2.58 -17.07 -3.08
C LEU A 395 -2.26 -15.95 -2.09
N HIS A 396 -1.55 -16.24 -1.00
CA HIS A 396 -1.08 -15.26 -0.03
C HIS A 396 -0.13 -14.24 -0.65
N LEU A 397 0.84 -14.69 -1.46
CA LEU A 397 1.76 -13.82 -2.17
C LEU A 397 1.04 -12.93 -3.18
N MET A 398 0.10 -13.48 -3.96
CA MET A 398 -0.72 -12.68 -4.88
C MET A 398 -1.58 -11.65 -4.14
N ALA A 399 -2.18 -12.05 -3.02
CA ALA A 399 -2.92 -11.15 -2.15
C ALA A 399 -2.05 -9.98 -1.69
N VAL A 400 -0.86 -10.25 -1.15
CA VAL A 400 0.07 -9.20 -0.69
C VAL A 400 0.57 -8.35 -1.85
N CYS A 401 0.89 -8.93 -3.01
CA CYS A 401 1.31 -8.20 -4.20
C CYS A 401 0.23 -7.27 -4.75
N SER A 402 -1.05 -7.61 -4.56
CA SER A 402 -2.19 -6.79 -4.99
C SER A 402 -2.49 -5.60 -4.07
N VAL A 403 -1.89 -5.58 -2.87
CA VAL A 403 -2.06 -4.50 -1.90
C VAL A 403 -1.25 -3.29 -2.39
N PRO A 404 -1.87 -2.10 -2.51
CA PRO A 404 -1.13 -0.93 -2.98
C PRO A 404 -0.17 -0.43 -1.91
N ASP A 405 0.77 0.40 -2.33
CA ASP A 405 1.78 0.99 -1.45
C ASP A 405 1.18 1.64 -0.20
N ASN A 406 1.91 1.47 0.91
CA ASN A 406 1.54 1.80 2.27
C ASN A 406 0.41 0.94 2.87
N GLY A 407 -0.15 -0.03 2.14
CA GLY A 407 -1.37 -0.74 2.50
C GLY A 407 -1.25 -1.69 3.71
N ILE A 408 -2.40 -2.02 4.31
CA ILE A 408 -2.53 -3.03 5.35
C ILE A 408 -3.14 -4.32 4.78
N VAL A 409 -2.55 -5.47 5.09
CA VAL A 409 -3.07 -6.80 4.74
C VAL A 409 -3.02 -7.72 5.95
N ALA A 410 -4.05 -8.56 6.10
CA ALA A 410 -4.12 -9.57 7.15
C ALA A 410 -4.37 -10.95 6.56
N ILE A 411 -3.64 -11.96 7.05
CA ILE A 411 -3.70 -13.35 6.60
C ILE A 411 -3.81 -14.27 7.82
N ASP A 412 -4.83 -15.13 7.80
CA ASP A 412 -5.04 -16.14 8.86
C ASP A 412 -4.41 -17.48 8.45
N GLU A 413 -3.62 -18.06 9.35
CA GLU A 413 -2.90 -19.34 9.20
C GLU A 413 -2.15 -19.50 7.85
N PRO A 414 -1.18 -18.61 7.55
CA PRO A 414 -0.47 -18.60 6.27
C PRO A 414 0.36 -19.87 6.01
N GLU A 415 0.68 -20.65 7.04
CA GLU A 415 1.47 -21.88 6.99
C GLU A 415 0.72 -23.12 6.49
N ASN A 416 -0.61 -23.06 6.36
CA ASN A 416 -1.43 -24.26 6.22
C ASN A 416 -1.00 -25.14 5.03
N GLY A 417 -0.49 -26.34 5.33
CA GLY A 417 -0.03 -27.33 4.35
C GLY A 417 1.38 -27.09 3.80
N LEU A 418 2.15 -26.13 4.33
CA LEU A 418 3.53 -25.85 3.91
C LEU A 418 4.55 -26.65 4.72
N HIS A 419 5.59 -27.12 4.01
CA HIS A 419 6.80 -27.62 4.66
C HIS A 419 7.54 -26.46 5.37
N PRO A 420 8.25 -26.69 6.50
CA PRO A 420 8.97 -25.63 7.23
C PRO A 420 9.87 -24.73 6.38
N TYR A 421 10.57 -25.31 5.40
CA TYR A 421 11.37 -24.53 4.44
C TYR A 421 10.51 -23.55 3.61
N GLY A 422 9.33 -23.99 3.16
CA GLY A 422 8.40 -23.13 2.42
C GLY A 422 7.77 -22.04 3.29
N ILE A 423 7.57 -22.30 4.58
CA ILE A 423 7.16 -21.27 5.55
C ILE A 423 8.21 -20.15 5.61
N LYS A 424 9.48 -20.52 5.78
CA LYS A 424 10.58 -19.55 5.80
C LYS A 424 10.61 -18.68 4.53
N MET A 425 10.57 -19.32 3.36
CA MET A 425 10.52 -18.60 2.08
C MET A 425 9.32 -17.67 1.97
N LEU A 426 8.14 -18.10 2.44
CA LEU A 426 6.94 -17.27 2.45
C LEU A 426 7.16 -16.02 3.32
N ILE A 427 7.65 -16.18 4.55
CA ILE A 427 7.89 -15.05 5.46
C ILE A 427 8.95 -14.08 4.89
N GLU A 428 10.04 -14.59 4.31
CA GLU A 428 11.05 -13.77 3.64
C GLU A 428 10.45 -12.95 2.49
N ALA A 429 9.68 -13.57 1.60
CA ALA A 429 9.01 -12.87 0.51
C ALA A 429 7.99 -11.82 1.01
N LEU A 430 7.25 -12.12 2.07
CA LEU A 430 6.34 -11.15 2.71
C LEU A 430 7.11 -9.95 3.28
N ARG A 431 8.26 -10.18 3.93
CA ARG A 431 9.13 -9.11 4.47
C ARG A 431 9.68 -8.24 3.36
N GLU A 432 10.24 -8.83 2.32
CA GLU A 432 10.76 -8.10 1.15
C GLU A 432 9.67 -7.21 0.55
N ARG A 433 8.48 -7.77 0.31
CA ARG A 433 7.36 -7.02 -0.26
C ARG A 433 6.84 -5.93 0.66
N ALA A 434 6.79 -6.19 1.97
CA ALA A 434 6.41 -5.20 2.97
C ALA A 434 7.40 -4.04 3.02
N GLN A 435 8.69 -4.30 2.89
CA GLN A 435 9.72 -3.26 2.83
C GLN A 435 9.63 -2.47 1.52
N GLU A 436 9.57 -3.16 0.37
CA GLU A 436 9.49 -2.54 -0.96
C GLU A 436 8.30 -1.59 -1.10
N ARG A 437 7.14 -1.99 -0.57
CA ARG A 437 5.87 -1.28 -0.74
C ARG A 437 5.36 -0.60 0.53
N HIS A 438 6.17 -0.55 1.59
CA HIS A 438 5.82 0.05 2.87
C HIS A 438 4.54 -0.54 3.50
N LEU A 439 4.33 -1.85 3.36
CA LEU A 439 3.10 -2.51 3.84
C LEU A 439 3.18 -2.85 5.34
N THR A 440 2.01 -2.89 5.96
CA THR A 440 1.83 -3.57 7.26
C THR A 440 1.07 -4.88 7.03
N ILE A 441 1.71 -6.00 7.38
CA ILE A 441 1.20 -7.36 7.19
C ILE A 441 0.93 -7.97 8.57
N LEU A 442 -0.31 -8.32 8.85
CA LEU A 442 -0.71 -9.05 10.05
C LEU A 442 -0.89 -10.53 9.73
N LEU A 443 -0.17 -11.39 10.45
CA LEU A 443 -0.29 -12.85 10.34
C LEU A 443 -0.84 -13.40 11.65
N THR A 444 -1.82 -14.28 11.58
CA THR A 444 -2.25 -15.09 12.74
C THR A 444 -1.81 -16.53 12.53
N THR A 445 -1.25 -17.17 13.56
CA THR A 445 -0.70 -18.53 13.45
C THR A 445 -0.81 -19.31 14.77
N HIS A 446 -0.77 -20.63 14.65
CA HIS A 446 -0.53 -21.56 15.74
C HIS A 446 0.79 -22.34 15.58
N SER A 447 1.55 -22.04 14.52
CA SER A 447 2.74 -22.78 14.12
C SER A 447 3.98 -22.28 14.82
N GLY A 448 4.60 -23.17 15.61
CA GLY A 448 5.92 -22.93 16.19
C GLY A 448 7.00 -22.63 15.14
N PHE A 449 6.82 -23.11 13.89
CA PHE A 449 7.75 -22.81 12.80
C PHE A 449 7.69 -21.34 12.37
N ILE A 450 6.50 -20.75 12.25
CA ILE A 450 6.40 -19.30 11.96
C ILE A 450 6.97 -18.50 13.12
N LEU A 451 6.62 -18.85 14.35
CA LEU A 451 7.16 -18.19 15.55
C LEU A 451 8.69 -18.14 15.54
N ASN A 452 9.35 -19.23 15.16
CA ASN A 452 10.80 -19.29 15.09
C ASN A 452 11.41 -18.30 14.08
N GLU A 453 10.70 -17.96 13.00
CA GLU A 453 11.14 -16.96 12.03
C GLU A 453 11.14 -15.54 12.62
N PHE A 454 10.46 -15.29 13.74
CA PHE A 454 10.37 -13.99 14.43
C PHE A 454 11.27 -13.90 15.66
N LYS A 455 12.19 -14.85 15.85
CA LYS A 455 13.07 -14.90 17.04
C LYS A 455 13.84 -13.59 17.29
N GLU A 456 14.45 -13.04 16.25
CA GLU A 456 15.21 -11.77 16.32
C GLU A 456 14.30 -10.52 16.28
N GLU A 457 12.99 -10.71 16.13
CA GLU A 457 11.99 -9.66 15.97
C GLU A 457 10.84 -9.83 16.98
N ALA A 458 11.14 -10.21 18.23
CA ALA A 458 10.13 -10.45 19.28
C ALA A 458 9.17 -9.26 19.48
N HIS A 459 9.64 -8.02 19.26
CA HIS A 459 8.83 -6.80 19.27
C HIS A 459 7.75 -6.75 18.18
N ARG A 460 7.77 -7.66 17.19
CA ARG A 460 6.75 -7.83 16.14
C ARG A 460 5.78 -8.97 16.44
N VAL A 461 5.95 -9.66 17.56
CA VAL A 461 5.09 -10.76 17.99
C VAL A 461 4.15 -10.28 19.08
N TYR A 462 2.85 -10.52 18.88
CA TYR A 462 1.78 -10.22 19.81
C TYR A 462 1.14 -11.52 20.28
N VAL A 463 1.05 -11.70 21.59
CA VAL A 463 0.46 -12.86 22.24
C VAL A 463 -0.94 -12.48 22.70
N MET A 464 -1.93 -13.25 22.26
CA MET A 464 -3.32 -13.15 22.67
C MET A 464 -3.66 -14.31 23.61
N ASP A 465 -4.03 -14.02 24.84
CA ASP A 465 -4.28 -15.04 25.87
C ASP A 465 -5.72 -15.61 25.84
N GLY A 466 -6.02 -16.54 26.75
CA GLY A 466 -7.35 -17.14 26.89
C GLY A 466 -8.43 -16.14 27.35
N GLU A 467 -8.03 -15.05 27.99
CA GLU A 467 -8.91 -13.95 28.41
C GLU A 467 -9.10 -12.89 27.30
N LYS A 468 -8.45 -13.10 26.15
CA LYS A 468 -8.49 -12.23 24.95
C LYS A 468 -7.79 -10.89 25.17
N GLN A 469 -6.85 -10.84 26.10
CA GLN A 469 -5.89 -9.74 26.24
C GLN A 469 -4.78 -9.89 25.20
N LEU A 470 -4.26 -8.77 24.71
CA LEU A 470 -3.16 -8.74 23.75
C LEU A 470 -1.95 -8.06 24.36
N SER A 471 -0.81 -8.75 24.36
CA SER A 471 0.46 -8.22 24.86
C SER A 471 1.57 -8.45 23.83
N ARG A 472 2.59 -7.58 23.81
CA ARG A 472 3.75 -7.75 22.93
C ARG A 472 4.74 -8.72 23.58
N LEU A 473 5.36 -9.61 22.82
CA LEU A 473 6.14 -10.72 23.40
C LEU A 473 7.34 -10.21 24.22
N ASP A 474 8.03 -9.20 23.73
CA ASP A 474 9.16 -8.53 24.39
C ASP A 474 8.75 -7.67 25.62
N THR A 475 7.44 -7.53 25.88
CA THR A 475 6.92 -6.94 27.13
C THR A 475 6.52 -7.99 28.16
N LEU A 476 6.30 -9.23 27.70
CA LEU A 476 5.99 -10.36 28.57
C LEU A 476 7.27 -11.03 29.09
N GLU A 477 8.28 -11.14 28.22
CA GLU A 477 9.53 -11.85 28.49
C GLU A 477 10.74 -10.99 28.09
N ASP A 478 11.84 -11.15 28.82
CA ASP A 478 13.07 -10.42 28.54
C ASP A 478 13.65 -10.80 27.15
N PRO A 479 13.98 -9.83 26.29
CA PRO A 479 14.51 -10.10 24.95
C PRO A 479 15.81 -10.91 24.94
N GLU A 480 16.70 -10.74 25.92
CA GLU A 480 17.93 -11.54 26.00
C GLU A 480 17.62 -12.99 26.41
N TRP A 481 16.68 -13.18 27.33
CA TRP A 481 16.19 -14.51 27.69
C TRP A 481 15.56 -15.25 26.49
N LEU A 482 14.72 -14.56 25.70
CA LEU A 482 14.06 -15.14 24.52
C LEU A 482 15.06 -15.68 23.48
N LYS A 483 16.27 -15.14 23.40
CA LYS A 483 17.33 -15.64 22.49
C LYS A 483 17.79 -17.05 22.83
N HIS A 484 17.63 -17.50 24.07
CA HIS A 484 18.05 -18.84 24.49
C HIS A 484 17.08 -19.95 24.08
N PHE A 485 15.87 -19.61 23.62
CA PHE A 485 14.85 -20.59 23.26
C PHE A 485 14.46 -20.48 21.77
N SER A 486 13.80 -21.52 21.26
CA SER A 486 12.99 -21.38 20.05
C SER A 486 11.61 -20.89 20.49
N LEU A 487 11.08 -19.86 19.81
CA LEU A 487 9.77 -19.30 20.15
C LEU A 487 8.65 -20.34 19.97
N GLY A 488 8.83 -21.30 19.06
CA GLY A 488 7.94 -22.42 18.88
C GLY A 488 7.88 -23.37 20.08
N ASP A 489 9.01 -23.65 20.72
CA ASP A 489 9.05 -24.47 21.94
C ASP A 489 8.39 -23.75 23.13
N LEU A 490 8.60 -22.45 23.26
CA LEU A 490 7.92 -21.61 24.25
C LEU A 490 6.41 -21.61 24.01
N TYR A 491 5.99 -21.47 22.76
CA TYR A 491 4.59 -21.54 22.40
C TYR A 491 3.98 -22.90 22.76
N GLY A 492 4.62 -24.02 22.42
CA GLY A 492 4.14 -25.36 22.76
C GLY A 492 4.05 -25.63 24.28
N LYS A 493 4.88 -24.96 25.09
CA LYS A 493 4.97 -25.17 26.55
C LYS A 493 4.24 -24.13 27.40
N GLN A 494 3.88 -22.98 26.84
CA GLN A 494 3.33 -21.85 27.61
C GLN A 494 2.13 -21.24 26.89
N PHE A 495 2.33 -20.68 25.69
CA PHE A 495 1.31 -19.84 25.04
C PHE A 495 0.24 -20.60 24.22
N GLY A 496 0.51 -21.85 23.85
CA GLY A 496 -0.30 -22.66 22.94
C GLY A 496 -1.11 -23.78 23.59
N ILE A 497 -1.08 -23.91 24.92
CA ILE A 497 -1.76 -24.99 25.64
C ILE A 497 -3.28 -24.80 25.53
N GLN A 498 -3.99 -25.81 25.00
CA GLN A 498 -5.45 -25.91 25.09
C GLN A 498 -5.83 -26.57 26.43
N GLY A 499 -6.82 -26.00 27.15
CA GLY A 499 -7.19 -26.35 28.54
C GLY A 499 -7.26 -27.85 28.84
N THR A 500 -6.94 -28.33 30.04
CA THR A 500 -7.64 -28.08 31.30
C THR A 500 -6.66 -28.13 32.47
N ASP A 501 -6.23 -26.98 32.97
CA ASP A 501 -5.89 -26.84 34.37
C ASP A 501 -5.83 -25.35 34.63
N ASP A 502 -6.44 -24.92 35.74
CA ASP A 502 -6.43 -23.57 36.30
C ASP A 502 -5.00 -23.12 36.71
N ARG A 503 -3.97 -23.71 36.11
CA ARG A 503 -2.55 -23.62 36.49
C ARG A 503 -1.61 -23.20 35.36
N SER A 504 -2.08 -22.96 34.13
CA SER A 504 -1.21 -22.45 33.05
C SER A 504 -0.82 -20.96 33.21
N LEU A 505 -1.39 -20.26 34.20
CA LEU A 505 -0.96 -18.94 34.66
C LEU A 505 -0.30 -18.95 36.07
N LEU A 506 -0.22 -20.10 36.75
CA LEU A 506 0.30 -20.20 38.13
C LEU A 506 1.80 -20.51 38.22
N PHE A 507 2.50 -20.62 37.09
CA PHE A 507 3.95 -20.85 37.11
C PHE A 507 4.79 -19.58 37.17
N TRP A 508 4.25 -18.43 37.58
CA TRP A 508 5.05 -17.21 37.74
C TRP A 508 4.59 -16.32 38.90
N ARG A 509 4.99 -16.71 40.11
CA ARG A 509 5.38 -15.81 41.20
C ARG A 509 6.66 -16.31 41.83
#